data_AF-A0A183AD79-F1
#
_entry.id   AF-A0A183AD79-F1
#
_cell.length_a   1.000
_cell.length_b   1.000
_cell.length_c   1.000
_cell.angle_alpha   90.00
_cell.angle_beta   90.00
_cell.angle_gamma   90.00
#
_symmetry.space_group_name_H-M   'P 1'
#
loop_
_entity.id
_entity.type
_entity.pdbx_description
1 polymer ?
#
loop_
_entity_poly.entity_id
_entity_poly.type
_entity_poly.pdbx_seq_one_letter_code
_entity_poly.pdbx_strand_id
1 'polypeptide(L)'
;MEDVEIGTPAESTVVDEKEDEFRLLTRDDILKVNEDAPIWRRVRIGLLVGFWVLWAALLLALILIVVFKPKCPPRPPLKFWQSEVGYAIDPFSFKNGDGGLTGNLKGTPIIYFGSEVGFTCKAKEQVLIGLYPRGFKPSETIDRSWLLPMPWDRSGVEFTGGNETNSEFKSYMEQCDVKETVLMDLASGRGTSFLKFVSRLTMLKKNPSLMWGDIKVMEFPTRVVSDSLYVFTRHANRFPAFVIAINDPQTSDTEKLLGSVIDLSDICPKMKVRLLLSETSDLKEDEELDSHKIYIPVAKTPEIYVFECI
;
A
#
# COMPACT_ATOMS: atom_id res chain seq x y z
N MET A 1 -34.78 -73.83 -101.22
CA MET A 1 -34.73 -73.03 -102.46
C MET A 1 -34.52 -71.62 -102.00
N GLU A 2 -33.25 -71.26 -101.83
CA GLU A 2 -32.45 -70.54 -102.86
C GLU A 2 -32.99 -69.11 -102.98
N ASP A 3 -32.24 -68.02 -102.84
CA ASP A 3 -30.87 -67.68 -102.47
C ASP A 3 -30.86 -66.12 -102.38
N VAL A 4 -29.69 -65.54 -102.08
CA VAL A 4 -29.17 -64.29 -102.69
C VAL A 4 -28.91 -63.12 -101.73
N GLU A 5 -27.61 -63.06 -101.39
CA GLU A 5 -26.70 -61.92 -101.25
C GLU A 5 -26.76 -61.02 -100.00
N ILE A 6 -25.91 -61.42 -99.05
CA ILE A 6 -25.27 -60.56 -98.07
C ILE A 6 -24.15 -59.80 -98.78
N GLY A 7 -24.33 -58.50 -98.99
CA GLY A 7 -23.28 -57.60 -99.46
C GLY A 7 -22.32 -57.17 -98.35
N THR A 8 -21.03 -57.36 -98.57
CA THR A 8 -19.87 -56.66 -97.95
C THR A 8 -18.93 -56.30 -99.12
N PRO A 9 -17.95 -55.36 -99.04
CA PRO A 9 -17.49 -54.52 -97.92
C PRO A 9 -17.13 -53.04 -98.28
N ALA A 10 -16.93 -52.20 -97.27
CA ALA A 10 -16.06 -50.99 -97.29
C ALA A 10 -15.84 -50.55 -95.82
N GLU A 11 -14.76 -50.97 -95.16
CA GLU A 11 -13.44 -50.33 -95.08
C GLU A 11 -13.40 -49.01 -94.26
N SER A 12 -12.85 -49.18 -93.05
CA SER A 12 -12.09 -48.26 -92.17
C SER A 12 -12.57 -46.83 -91.92
N THR A 13 -12.90 -46.55 -90.65
CA THR A 13 -12.19 -45.53 -89.85
C THR A 13 -12.38 -45.84 -88.37
N VAL A 14 -11.28 -46.16 -87.69
CA VAL A 14 -11.20 -46.17 -86.23
C VAL A 14 -11.33 -44.73 -85.76
N VAL A 15 -12.37 -44.42 -84.99
CA VAL A 15 -12.48 -43.16 -84.26
C VAL A 15 -12.11 -43.45 -82.82
N ASP A 16 -10.92 -42.99 -82.45
CA ASP A 16 -10.38 -42.95 -81.10
C ASP A 16 -10.87 -41.66 -80.44
N GLU A 17 -11.89 -41.75 -79.58
CA GLU A 17 -12.25 -40.66 -78.65
C GLU A 17 -11.85 -41.06 -77.24
N LYS A 18 -10.77 -40.40 -76.81
CA LYS A 18 -9.99 -40.60 -75.61
C LYS A 18 -10.82 -40.57 -74.33
N GLU A 19 -10.51 -41.52 -73.46
CA GLU A 19 -10.70 -41.42 -72.03
C GLU A 19 -10.05 -40.12 -71.50
N ASP A 20 -10.84 -39.23 -70.90
CA ASP A 20 -10.31 -38.14 -70.06
C ASP A 20 -9.78 -38.75 -68.76
N GLU A 21 -8.62 -39.38 -68.88
CA GLU A 21 -7.77 -39.79 -67.78
C GLU A 21 -7.43 -38.53 -66.97
N PHE A 22 -7.66 -38.58 -65.65
CA PHE A 22 -7.22 -37.54 -64.71
C PHE A 22 -5.68 -37.45 -64.72
N ARG A 23 -5.10 -36.84 -65.75
CA ARG A 23 -3.67 -36.55 -65.81
C ARG A 23 -3.35 -35.50 -64.74
N LEU A 24 -2.46 -35.86 -63.82
CA LEU A 24 -1.82 -34.91 -62.92
C LEU A 24 -1.12 -33.84 -63.78
N LEU A 25 -1.44 -32.55 -63.58
CA LEU A 25 -0.86 -31.47 -64.36
C LEU A 25 0.68 -31.52 -64.30
N THR A 26 1.31 -31.60 -65.46
CA THR A 26 2.77 -31.54 -65.58
C THR A 26 3.25 -30.09 -65.45
N ARG A 27 4.52 -29.86 -65.07
CA ARG A 27 5.10 -28.51 -64.95
C ARG A 27 4.83 -27.63 -66.18
N ASP A 28 4.91 -28.23 -67.37
CA ASP A 28 4.73 -27.52 -68.64
C ASP A 28 3.27 -27.13 -68.89
N ASP A 29 2.31 -27.89 -68.37
CA ASP A 29 0.88 -27.57 -68.44
C ASP A 29 0.53 -26.40 -67.51
N ILE A 30 1.19 -26.30 -66.35
CA ILE A 30 1.06 -25.15 -65.43
C ILE A 30 1.65 -23.88 -66.05
N LEU A 31 2.77 -24.00 -66.77
CA LEU A 31 3.39 -22.87 -67.46
C LEU A 31 2.50 -22.36 -68.60
N LYS A 32 1.90 -23.25 -69.40
CA LYS A 32 0.93 -22.89 -70.45
C LYS A 32 -0.30 -22.19 -69.87
N VAL A 33 -0.93 -22.77 -68.83
CA VAL A 33 -2.09 -22.14 -68.16
C VAL A 33 -1.75 -20.77 -67.55
N ASN A 34 -0.51 -20.56 -67.10
CA ASN A 34 -0.05 -19.27 -66.58
C ASN A 34 0.24 -18.23 -67.68
N GLU A 35 0.49 -18.67 -68.91
CA GLU A 35 0.68 -17.83 -70.10
C GLU A 35 -0.67 -17.45 -70.73
N ASP A 36 -1.61 -18.40 -70.79
CA ASP A 36 -2.96 -18.23 -71.37
C ASP A 36 -3.88 -17.34 -70.51
N ALA A 37 -3.63 -17.22 -69.21
CA ALA A 37 -4.42 -16.44 -68.26
C ALA A 37 -3.66 -15.22 -67.67
N PRO A 38 -3.31 -14.21 -68.49
CA PRO A 38 -2.43 -13.09 -68.09
C PRO A 38 -3.06 -12.17 -67.04
N ILE A 39 -4.39 -12.19 -66.87
CA ILE A 39 -5.12 -11.42 -65.87
C ILE A 39 -4.87 -11.99 -64.47
N TRP A 40 -4.98 -13.32 -64.30
CA TRP A 40 -4.80 -13.99 -63.01
C TRP A 40 -3.35 -13.93 -62.51
N ARG A 41 -2.39 -13.88 -63.44
CA ARG A 41 -0.98 -13.63 -63.11
C ARG A 41 -0.77 -12.22 -62.55
N ARG A 42 -1.37 -11.20 -63.18
CA ARG A 42 -1.33 -9.80 -62.69
C ARG A 42 -2.02 -9.63 -61.34
N VAL A 43 -3.16 -10.28 -61.12
CA VAL A 43 -3.87 -10.26 -59.83
C VAL A 43 -3.03 -10.88 -58.72
N ARG A 44 -2.40 -12.04 -58.94
CA ARG A 44 -1.51 -12.68 -57.95
C ARG A 44 -0.31 -11.80 -57.58
N ILE A 45 0.33 -11.20 -58.58
CA ILE A 45 1.46 -10.28 -58.35
C ILE A 45 0.98 -9.01 -57.64
N GLY A 46 -0.16 -8.46 -58.02
CA GLY A 46 -0.77 -7.29 -57.37
C GLY A 46 -1.10 -7.54 -55.90
N LEU A 47 -1.69 -8.69 -55.56
CA LEU A 47 -1.95 -9.10 -54.17
C LEU A 47 -0.66 -9.27 -53.37
N LEU A 48 0.38 -9.87 -53.97
CA LEU A 48 1.68 -10.05 -53.32
C LEU A 48 2.32 -8.68 -53.01
N VAL A 49 2.39 -7.79 -54.00
CA VAL A 49 2.94 -6.44 -53.84
C VAL A 49 2.12 -5.64 -52.83
N GLY A 50 0.79 -5.70 -52.90
CA GLY A 50 -0.10 -5.03 -51.95
C GLY A 50 0.10 -5.51 -50.51
N PHE A 51 0.29 -6.81 -50.31
CA PHE A 51 0.60 -7.37 -48.99
C PHE A 51 1.92 -6.81 -48.43
N TRP A 52 2.99 -6.75 -49.24
CA TRP A 52 4.27 -6.19 -48.82
C TRP A 52 4.19 -4.69 -48.51
N VAL A 53 3.45 -3.92 -49.29
CA VAL A 53 3.24 -2.47 -49.03
C VAL A 53 2.48 -2.25 -47.72
N LEU A 54 1.41 -3.01 -47.48
CA LEU A 54 0.65 -2.92 -46.23
C LEU A 54 1.51 -3.28 -45.01
N TRP A 55 2.30 -4.36 -45.13
CA TRP A 55 3.23 -4.77 -44.08
C TRP A 55 4.28 -3.71 -43.78
N ALA A 56 4.90 -3.14 -44.81
CA ALA A 56 5.91 -2.09 -44.65
C ALA A 56 5.32 -0.82 -44.00
N ALA A 57 4.09 -0.44 -44.39
CA ALA A 57 3.40 0.70 -43.81
C ALA A 57 3.09 0.49 -42.32
N LEU A 58 2.63 -0.70 -41.93
CA LEU A 58 2.35 -1.04 -40.53
C LEU A 58 3.61 -1.06 -39.67
N LEU A 59 4.72 -1.57 -40.21
CA LEU A 59 6.02 -1.60 -39.54
C LEU A 59 6.56 -0.18 -39.32
N LEU A 60 6.44 0.68 -40.32
CA LEU A 60 6.86 2.08 -40.22
C LEU A 60 6.01 2.83 -39.17
N ALA A 61 4.70 2.61 -39.15
CA ALA A 61 3.82 3.19 -38.14
C ALA A 61 4.20 2.77 -36.70
N LEU A 62 4.55 1.49 -36.49
CA LEU A 62 4.98 0.99 -35.19
C LEU A 62 6.25 1.69 -34.70
N ILE A 63 7.25 1.82 -35.57
CA ILE A 63 8.52 2.50 -35.25
C ILE A 63 8.26 3.96 -34.86
N LEU A 64 7.42 4.67 -35.62
CA LEU A 64 7.07 6.06 -35.32
C LEU A 64 6.43 6.21 -33.95
N ILE A 65 5.51 5.30 -33.56
CA ILE A 65 4.88 5.33 -32.24
C ILE A 65 5.94 5.16 -31.15
N VAL A 66 6.86 4.20 -31.27
CA VAL A 66 7.88 3.96 -30.23
C VAL A 66 8.82 5.17 -30.08
N VAL A 67 9.22 5.79 -31.17
CA VAL A 67 10.15 6.94 -31.15
C VAL A 67 9.49 8.21 -30.62
N PHE A 68 8.24 8.47 -31.02
CA PHE A 68 7.52 9.67 -30.60
C PHE A 68 6.82 9.55 -29.25
N LYS A 69 6.70 8.34 -28.68
CA LYS A 69 6.17 8.16 -27.32
C LYS A 69 7.14 8.81 -26.33
N PRO A 70 6.75 9.91 -25.65
CA PRO A 70 7.61 10.56 -24.69
C PRO A 70 7.96 9.57 -23.58
N LYS A 71 9.22 9.56 -23.14
CA LYS A 71 9.63 8.79 -21.97
C LYS A 71 8.78 9.25 -20.79
N CYS A 72 8.29 8.29 -20.00
CA CYS A 72 7.54 8.62 -18.79
C CYS A 72 8.39 9.54 -17.88
N PRO A 73 7.80 10.59 -17.29
CA PRO A 73 8.51 11.41 -16.32
C PRO A 73 9.00 10.52 -15.16
N PRO A 74 10.19 10.77 -14.61
CA PRO A 74 10.68 10.04 -13.45
C PRO A 74 9.66 10.15 -12.32
N ARG A 75 9.42 9.03 -11.62
CA ARG A 75 8.48 9.01 -10.50
C ARG A 75 8.93 10.07 -9.48
N PRO A 76 8.04 11.00 -9.05
CA PRO A 76 8.41 11.96 -8.04
C PRO A 76 8.79 11.23 -6.74
N PRO A 77 9.73 11.76 -5.94
CA PRO A 77 9.99 11.21 -4.61
C PRO A 77 8.72 11.32 -3.77
N LEU A 78 8.13 10.17 -3.45
CA LEU A 78 6.90 10.07 -2.66
C LEU A 78 7.23 10.37 -1.19
N LYS A 79 6.32 11.07 -0.50
CA LYS A 79 6.40 11.24 0.95
C LYS A 79 6.12 9.87 1.63
N PHE A 80 6.60 9.66 2.86
CA PHE A 80 6.59 8.34 3.50
C PHE A 80 5.19 7.70 3.60
N TRP A 81 4.13 8.50 3.69
CA TRP A 81 2.74 8.04 3.75
C TRP A 81 2.15 7.68 2.37
N GLN A 82 2.87 7.92 1.27
CA GLN A 82 2.46 7.59 -0.10
C GLN A 82 3.30 6.46 -0.73
N SER A 83 4.37 6.02 -0.06
CA SER A 83 5.30 5.02 -0.61
C SER A 83 4.91 3.57 -0.34
N GLU A 84 3.98 3.32 0.60
CA GLU A 84 3.62 1.97 1.06
C GLU A 84 2.12 1.71 0.94
N VAL A 85 1.75 0.47 0.59
CA VAL A 85 0.37 0.00 0.51
C VAL A 85 -0.11 -0.44 1.89
N GLY A 86 -1.13 0.25 2.42
CA GLY A 86 -1.80 -0.12 3.66
C GLY A 86 -2.92 -1.14 3.42
N TYR A 87 -2.84 -2.30 4.08
CA TYR A 87 -3.97 -3.22 4.21
C TYR A 87 -4.54 -3.12 5.63
N ALA A 88 -5.86 -3.14 5.77
CA ALA A 88 -6.52 -3.22 7.06
C ALA A 88 -6.34 -4.64 7.63
N ILE A 89 -5.47 -4.77 8.62
CA ILE A 89 -5.31 -5.97 9.42
C ILE A 89 -5.67 -5.55 10.83
N ASP A 90 -6.66 -6.21 11.45
CA ASP A 90 -6.99 -5.98 12.84
C ASP A 90 -5.83 -6.50 13.72
N PRO A 91 -5.04 -5.62 14.36
CA PRO A 91 -3.90 -6.03 15.16
C PRO A 91 -4.32 -6.88 16.37
N PHE A 92 -5.58 -6.79 16.81
CA PHE A 92 -6.14 -7.60 17.88
C PHE A 92 -6.52 -9.02 17.43
N SER A 93 -6.47 -9.32 16.13
CA SER A 93 -6.54 -10.69 15.61
C SER A 93 -5.36 -11.56 16.07
N PHE A 94 -4.25 -10.93 16.51
CA PHE A 94 -3.08 -11.61 17.04
C PHE A 94 -3.14 -11.79 18.56
N LYS A 95 -4.34 -11.79 19.15
CA LYS A 95 -4.53 -12.10 20.56
C LYS A 95 -4.46 -13.62 20.76
N ASN A 96 -3.40 -14.09 21.41
CA ASN A 96 -3.39 -15.43 21.98
C ASN A 96 -4.41 -15.50 23.13
N GLY A 97 -4.95 -16.70 23.37
CA GLY A 97 -6.02 -16.95 24.35
C GLY A 97 -5.64 -16.73 25.83
N ASP A 98 -4.47 -16.19 26.13
CA ASP A 98 -3.93 -15.95 27.47
C ASP A 98 -4.20 -14.53 27.99
N GLY A 99 -4.83 -13.65 27.21
CA GLY A 99 -5.26 -12.32 27.69
C GLY A 99 -4.12 -11.33 27.92
N GLY A 100 -2.87 -11.74 27.72
CA GLY A 100 -1.70 -10.85 27.66
C GLY A 100 -1.57 -10.20 26.29
N LEU A 101 -1.06 -8.97 26.26
CA LEU A 101 -0.58 -8.30 25.04
C LEU A 101 0.78 -8.86 24.59
N THR A 102 1.06 -10.14 24.88
CA THR A 102 2.27 -10.89 24.54
C THR A 102 2.27 -11.34 23.07
N GLY A 103 1.66 -10.56 22.18
CA GLY A 103 1.86 -10.62 20.75
C GLY A 103 3.08 -9.77 20.40
N ASN A 104 4.25 -10.41 20.33
CA ASN A 104 5.53 -9.85 19.89
C ASN A 104 5.41 -8.56 19.05
N LEU A 105 5.83 -7.41 19.61
CA LEU A 105 6.02 -6.15 18.87
C LEU A 105 7.18 -6.22 17.83
N LYS A 106 7.54 -7.43 17.38
CA LYS A 106 8.45 -7.70 16.27
C LYS A 106 7.62 -7.72 15.00
N GLY A 107 7.83 -6.74 14.13
CA GLY A 107 7.13 -6.70 12.86
C GLY A 107 6.99 -5.29 12.27
N THR A 108 6.32 -5.25 11.13
CA THR A 108 6.01 -4.00 10.42
C THR A 108 4.90 -3.27 11.16
N PRO A 109 5.09 -1.99 11.52
CA PRO A 109 4.02 -1.23 12.16
C PRO A 109 2.96 -0.91 11.11
N ILE A 110 1.69 -1.02 11.47
CA ILE A 110 0.59 -0.58 10.62
C ILE A 110 0.05 0.71 11.24
N ILE A 111 0.10 1.80 10.48
CA ILE A 111 -0.42 3.10 10.88
C ILE A 111 -1.66 3.34 10.02
N TYR A 112 -2.81 3.51 10.67
CA TYR A 112 -4.04 3.90 10.00
C TYR A 112 -4.07 5.42 9.83
N PHE A 113 -4.62 5.91 8.71
CA PHE A 113 -4.68 7.35 8.50
C PHE A 113 -5.49 8.03 9.62
N GLY A 114 -5.04 9.20 10.08
CA GLY A 114 -5.64 9.90 11.20
C GLY A 114 -5.09 9.46 12.57
N SER A 115 -4.61 8.22 12.71
CA SER A 115 -4.02 7.79 13.99
C SER A 115 -2.77 8.60 14.34
N GLU A 116 -2.01 9.03 13.34
CA GLU A 116 -0.78 9.83 13.48
C GLU A 116 -0.99 11.25 13.98
N VAL A 117 -2.21 11.76 13.93
CA VAL A 117 -2.60 13.06 14.52
C VAL A 117 -3.45 12.87 15.79
N GLY A 118 -3.64 11.63 16.26
CA GLY A 118 -4.47 11.32 17.41
C GLY A 118 -5.97 11.51 17.15
N PHE A 119 -6.41 11.39 15.90
CA PHE A 119 -7.82 11.55 15.54
C PHE A 119 -8.65 10.40 16.11
N THR A 120 -9.59 10.72 17.00
CA THR A 120 -10.58 9.76 17.52
C THR A 120 -11.96 10.43 17.53
N CYS A 121 -12.95 9.84 16.87
CA CYS A 121 -14.32 10.32 16.93
C CYS A 121 -15.12 9.52 17.95
N LYS A 122 -15.54 10.16 19.04
CA LYS A 122 -16.38 9.54 20.08
C LYS A 122 -17.87 9.50 19.72
N ALA A 123 -18.31 10.37 18.79
CA ALA A 123 -19.70 10.48 18.34
C ALA A 123 -20.03 9.41 17.27
N LYS A 124 -20.26 8.17 17.72
CA LYS A 124 -20.48 7.01 16.83
C LYS A 124 -21.83 6.98 16.12
N GLU A 125 -22.86 7.62 16.68
CA GLU A 125 -24.25 7.46 16.24
C GLU A 125 -24.76 8.55 15.28
N GLN A 126 -24.11 9.71 15.20
CA GLN A 126 -24.56 10.86 14.39
C GLN A 126 -23.70 11.08 13.15
N VAL A 127 -23.42 10.03 12.36
CA VAL A 127 -22.59 10.26 11.17
C VAL A 127 -23.39 10.87 10.04
N LEU A 128 -22.96 12.08 9.70
CA LEU A 128 -23.42 13.01 8.67
C LEU A 128 -23.72 12.34 7.32
N ILE A 129 -24.98 12.43 6.91
CA ILE A 129 -25.47 12.09 5.57
C ILE A 129 -24.89 13.12 4.59
N GLY A 130 -23.78 12.82 3.93
CA GLY A 130 -23.16 13.72 2.92
C GLY A 130 -21.69 13.43 2.64
N LEU A 131 -20.95 12.99 3.67
CA LEU A 131 -19.51 12.72 3.57
C LEU A 131 -19.16 11.41 2.84
N TYR A 132 -20.16 10.55 2.59
CA TYR A 132 -19.94 9.26 1.92
C TYR A 132 -20.26 9.33 0.43
N PRO A 133 -19.40 8.77 -0.44
CA PRO A 133 -19.63 8.79 -1.87
C PRO A 133 -20.95 8.09 -2.23
N ARG A 134 -21.73 8.72 -3.11
CA ARG A 134 -22.99 8.21 -3.68
C ARG A 134 -24.08 7.88 -2.65
N GLY A 135 -24.10 8.58 -1.51
CA GLY A 135 -25.10 8.35 -0.47
C GLY A 135 -24.98 6.96 0.18
N PHE A 136 -23.81 6.33 0.07
CA PHE A 136 -23.52 5.07 0.74
C PHE A 136 -23.71 5.26 2.25
N LYS A 137 -24.55 4.40 2.84
CA LYS A 137 -24.75 4.37 4.29
C LYS A 137 -24.02 3.14 4.82
N PRO A 138 -22.91 3.30 5.56
CA PRO A 138 -22.22 2.17 6.15
C PRO A 138 -23.16 1.40 7.09
N SER A 139 -23.06 0.07 7.03
CA SER A 139 -23.77 -0.84 7.93
C SER A 139 -23.54 -0.46 9.39
N GLU A 140 -24.54 -0.64 10.25
CA GLU A 140 -24.46 -0.34 11.70
C GLU A 140 -23.39 -1.18 12.41
N THR A 141 -22.92 -2.27 11.80
CA THR A 141 -21.89 -3.15 12.35
C THR A 141 -20.48 -2.58 12.24
N ILE A 142 -20.24 -1.58 11.38
CA ILE A 142 -18.93 -0.98 11.17
C ILE A 142 -18.86 0.34 11.93
N ASP A 143 -17.83 0.51 12.74
CA ASP A 143 -17.56 1.79 13.39
C ASP A 143 -17.27 2.85 12.31
N ARG A 144 -18.20 3.78 12.15
CA ARG A 144 -18.21 4.77 11.07
C ARG A 144 -17.10 5.80 11.19
N SER A 145 -16.52 5.94 12.39
CA SER A 145 -15.43 6.88 12.69
C SER A 145 -14.19 6.64 11.83
N TRP A 146 -13.91 5.39 11.44
CA TRP A 146 -12.75 5.04 10.62
C TRP A 146 -12.86 5.51 9.18
N LEU A 147 -14.06 5.79 8.68
CA LEU A 147 -14.29 6.15 7.28
C LEU A 147 -14.33 7.67 7.06
N LEU A 148 -14.08 8.45 8.11
CA LEU A 148 -14.15 9.91 8.04
C LEU A 148 -12.99 10.49 7.23
N PRO A 149 -13.19 11.62 6.53
CA PRO A 149 -12.11 12.34 5.85
C PRO A 149 -10.95 12.66 6.80
N MET A 150 -9.73 12.62 6.26
CA MET A 150 -8.54 13.00 7.00
C MET A 150 -8.57 14.50 7.36
N PRO A 151 -8.33 14.89 8.64
CA PRO A 151 -8.30 16.28 9.08
C PRO A 151 -6.99 16.99 8.69
N TRP A 152 -6.85 17.32 7.40
CA TRP A 152 -5.69 18.09 6.91
C TRP A 152 -5.71 19.54 7.41
N ASP A 153 -6.90 20.16 7.38
CA ASP A 153 -7.16 21.54 7.74
C ASP A 153 -8.52 21.67 8.46
N ARG A 154 -8.86 22.87 8.93
CA ARG A 154 -10.16 23.13 9.57
C ARG A 154 -11.32 23.25 8.57
N SER A 155 -11.03 23.56 7.31
CA SER A 155 -12.03 23.87 6.28
C SER A 155 -12.38 22.71 5.34
N GLY A 156 -11.58 21.65 5.29
CA GLY A 156 -11.71 20.54 4.35
C GLY A 156 -11.21 20.85 2.94
N VAL A 157 -10.59 22.01 2.75
CA VAL A 157 -10.08 22.50 1.46
C VAL A 157 -8.88 21.65 1.04
N GLU A 158 -7.97 21.36 1.97
CA GLU A 158 -6.78 20.55 1.70
C GLU A 158 -7.12 19.08 1.42
N PHE A 159 -8.21 18.57 2.00
CA PHE A 159 -8.68 17.21 1.70
C PHE A 159 -9.33 17.11 0.32
N THR A 160 -10.15 18.09 -0.06
CA THR A 160 -10.95 18.05 -1.30
C THR A 160 -10.21 18.62 -2.51
N GLY A 161 -9.19 19.45 -2.30
CA GLY A 161 -8.51 20.22 -3.34
C GLY A 161 -9.38 21.33 -3.96
N GLY A 162 -10.48 21.69 -3.30
CA GLY A 162 -11.36 22.80 -3.72
C GLY A 162 -10.83 24.16 -3.30
N ASN A 163 -11.58 25.23 -3.60
CA ASN A 163 -11.29 26.59 -3.10
C ASN A 163 -12.30 27.05 -2.03
N GLU A 164 -13.36 26.26 -1.80
CA GLU A 164 -14.46 26.62 -0.90
C GLU A 164 -14.46 25.71 0.32
N THR A 165 -14.84 26.28 1.47
CA THR A 165 -14.99 25.54 2.72
C THR A 165 -16.22 24.65 2.67
N ASN A 166 -16.10 23.39 3.10
CA ASN A 166 -17.25 22.48 3.14
C ASN A 166 -17.93 22.53 4.52
N SER A 167 -19.23 22.88 4.56
CA SER A 167 -20.02 22.95 5.78
C SER A 167 -20.19 21.59 6.46
N GLU A 168 -20.27 20.50 5.69
CA GLU A 168 -20.32 19.13 6.20
C GLU A 168 -18.99 18.75 6.86
N PHE A 169 -17.87 19.19 6.26
CA PHE A 169 -16.54 18.97 6.82
C PHE A 169 -16.42 19.65 8.19
N LYS A 170 -16.82 20.91 8.27
CA LYS A 170 -16.81 21.67 9.54
C LYS A 170 -17.69 21.02 10.60
N SER A 171 -18.87 20.52 10.21
CA SER A 171 -19.79 19.86 11.12
C SER A 171 -19.19 18.58 11.71
N TYR A 172 -18.48 17.76 10.92
CA TYR A 172 -17.85 16.56 11.49
C TYR A 172 -16.72 16.91 12.45
N MET A 173 -15.91 17.94 12.12
CA MET A 173 -14.80 18.37 12.99
C MET A 173 -15.31 18.79 14.37
N GLU A 174 -16.44 19.50 14.42
CA GLU A 174 -17.09 19.92 15.67
C GLU A 174 -17.72 18.73 16.42
N GLN A 175 -18.39 17.82 15.72
CA GLN A 175 -19.01 16.64 16.34
C GLN A 175 -18.00 15.64 16.91
N CYS A 176 -16.87 15.46 16.23
CA CYS A 176 -15.82 14.55 16.66
C CYS A 176 -14.85 15.18 17.68
N ASP A 177 -15.04 16.45 18.07
CA ASP A 177 -14.13 17.22 18.95
C ASP A 177 -12.67 17.13 18.47
N VAL A 178 -12.45 17.36 17.18
CA VAL A 178 -11.11 17.25 16.59
C VAL A 178 -10.27 18.45 17.03
N LYS A 179 -9.28 18.18 17.88
CA LYS A 179 -8.44 19.22 18.49
C LYS A 179 -7.26 19.64 17.64
N GLU A 180 -6.71 18.72 16.86
CA GLU A 180 -5.49 18.92 16.07
C GLU A 180 -5.72 18.52 14.61
N THR A 181 -5.05 19.24 13.70
CA THR A 181 -5.07 18.97 12.26
C THR A 181 -3.63 18.87 11.75
N VAL A 182 -3.43 18.24 10.60
CA VAL A 182 -2.08 18.11 10.01
C VAL A 182 -1.44 19.48 9.79
N LEU A 183 -2.21 20.48 9.36
CA LEU A 183 -1.72 21.84 9.17
C LEU A 183 -1.27 22.48 10.49
N MET A 184 -2.01 22.26 11.59
CA MET A 184 -1.63 22.76 12.92
C MET A 184 -0.36 22.08 13.44
N ASP A 185 -0.25 20.77 13.26
CA ASP A 185 0.91 19.98 13.69
C ASP A 185 2.20 20.36 12.95
N LEU A 186 2.07 20.71 11.68
CA LEU A 186 3.19 21.16 10.84
C LEU A 186 3.50 22.65 11.01
N ALA A 187 2.63 23.42 11.66
CA ALA A 187 2.83 24.86 11.82
C ALA A 187 4.05 25.19 12.70
N SER A 188 4.77 26.25 12.30
CA SER A 188 5.84 26.83 13.10
C SER A 188 5.29 27.36 14.43
N GLY A 189 5.86 26.93 15.55
CA GLY A 189 5.46 27.36 16.89
C GLY A 189 4.58 26.39 17.67
N ARG A 190 4.04 25.32 17.05
CA ARG A 190 3.25 24.29 17.75
C ARG A 190 4.08 23.46 18.75
N GLY A 191 5.40 23.41 18.58
CA GLY A 191 6.31 22.60 19.41
C GLY A 191 6.28 21.12 19.05
N THR A 192 6.37 20.26 20.07
CA THR A 192 6.21 18.80 19.95
C THR A 192 4.73 18.46 19.77
N SER A 193 4.43 17.71 18.70
CA SER A 193 3.08 17.22 18.40
C SER A 193 3.10 15.71 18.20
N PHE A 194 1.92 15.09 18.24
CA PHE A 194 1.80 13.65 18.05
C PHE A 194 2.30 13.22 16.66
N LEU A 195 2.01 13.99 15.61
CA LEU A 195 2.52 13.74 14.26
C LEU A 195 4.05 13.77 14.18
N LYS A 196 4.69 14.74 14.85
CA LYS A 196 6.17 14.82 14.92
C LYS A 196 6.74 13.67 15.71
N PHE A 197 6.08 13.28 16.80
CA PHE A 197 6.47 12.11 17.60
C PHE A 197 6.40 10.82 16.77
N VAL A 198 5.29 10.56 16.08
CA VAL A 198 5.13 9.37 15.21
C VAL A 198 6.17 9.38 14.09
N SER A 199 6.39 10.53 13.43
CA SER A 199 7.43 10.67 12.41
C SER A 199 8.82 10.30 12.96
N ARG A 200 9.21 10.83 14.12
CA ARG A 200 10.47 10.49 14.77
C ARG A 200 10.54 9.02 15.21
N LEU A 201 9.45 8.46 15.70
CA LEU A 201 9.37 7.04 16.06
C LEU A 201 9.61 6.16 14.82
N THR A 202 9.06 6.51 13.65
CA THR A 202 9.35 5.77 12.41
C THR A 202 10.81 5.86 11.98
N MET A 203 11.46 7.01 12.20
CA MET A 203 12.89 7.17 11.96
C MET A 203 13.72 6.33 12.93
N LEU A 204 13.36 6.35 14.21
CA LEU A 204 14.04 5.60 15.27
C LEU A 204 13.89 4.09 15.07
N LYS A 205 12.73 3.63 14.58
CA LYS A 205 12.46 2.22 14.28
C LYS A 205 13.42 1.63 13.24
N LYS A 206 14.08 2.45 12.40
CA LYS A 206 15.11 1.98 11.46
C LYS A 206 16.34 1.38 12.16
N ASN A 207 16.51 1.60 13.47
CA ASN A 207 17.57 0.97 14.25
C ASN A 207 17.38 -0.55 14.36
N PRO A 208 18.44 -1.37 14.16
CA PRO A 208 18.34 -2.84 14.18
C PRO A 208 17.72 -3.41 15.46
N SER A 209 18.09 -2.87 16.63
CA SER A 209 17.50 -3.27 17.92
C SER A 209 15.98 -3.11 17.97
N LEU A 210 15.43 -2.08 17.32
CA LEU A 210 13.98 -1.81 17.28
C LEU A 210 13.29 -2.54 16.12
N MET A 211 13.98 -2.80 15.02
CA MET A 211 13.44 -3.57 13.90
C MET A 211 13.22 -5.03 14.27
N TRP A 212 14.28 -5.72 14.74
CA TRP A 212 14.28 -7.17 14.91
C TRP A 212 14.89 -7.64 16.23
N GLY A 213 15.36 -6.72 17.09
CA GLY A 213 15.89 -7.08 18.41
C GLY A 213 14.85 -7.78 19.29
N ASP A 214 15.36 -8.61 20.19
CA ASP A 214 14.59 -9.37 21.15
C ASP A 214 13.87 -8.45 22.14
N ILE A 215 12.66 -8.86 22.50
CA ILE A 215 11.82 -8.14 23.46
C ILE A 215 11.88 -8.84 24.81
N LYS A 216 12.19 -8.09 25.87
CA LYS A 216 12.12 -8.58 27.25
C LYS A 216 11.24 -7.63 28.06
N VAL A 217 10.09 -8.12 28.50
CA VAL A 217 9.21 -7.37 29.40
C VAL A 217 9.83 -7.36 30.80
N MET A 218 9.70 -6.24 31.49
CA MET A 218 10.21 -6.04 32.84
C MET A 218 9.07 -5.98 33.82
N GLU A 219 9.20 -6.75 34.88
CA GLU A 219 8.27 -6.75 35.99
C GLU A 219 8.95 -6.06 37.17
N PHE A 220 8.29 -5.05 37.71
CA PHE A 220 8.73 -4.33 38.89
C PHE A 220 7.81 -4.66 40.07
N PRO A 221 8.31 -4.57 41.31
CA PRO A 221 7.46 -4.72 42.48
C PRO A 221 6.37 -3.63 42.49
N THR A 222 5.12 -4.02 42.69
CA THR A 222 3.93 -3.14 42.76
C THR A 222 3.99 -2.06 43.85
N ARG A 223 5.01 -2.09 44.72
CA ARG A 223 5.28 -1.05 45.72
C ARG A 223 5.94 0.19 45.15
N VAL A 224 6.62 0.06 44.01
CA VAL A 224 7.49 1.11 43.44
C VAL A 224 6.99 1.58 42.08
N VAL A 225 6.21 0.72 41.40
CA VAL A 225 5.70 0.95 40.05
C VAL A 225 4.19 0.76 40.04
N SER A 226 3.50 1.72 39.40
CA SER A 226 2.06 1.68 39.14
C SER A 226 1.72 0.56 38.15
N ASP A 227 0.54 -0.06 38.30
CA ASP A 227 0.00 -1.03 37.34
C ASP A 227 -0.22 -0.42 35.94
N SER A 228 -0.19 0.91 35.82
CA SER A 228 -0.25 1.65 34.56
C SER A 228 1.07 1.69 33.78
N LEU A 229 2.20 1.33 34.40
CA LEU A 229 3.52 1.43 33.78
C LEU A 229 3.97 0.09 33.20
N TYR A 230 4.12 0.06 31.88
CA TYR A 230 4.66 -1.06 31.13
C TYR A 230 6.07 -0.74 30.68
N VAL A 231 7.04 -1.57 31.07
CA VAL A 231 8.44 -1.40 30.67
C VAL A 231 8.92 -2.64 29.96
N PHE A 232 9.56 -2.45 28.81
CA PHE A 232 10.20 -3.54 28.08
C PHE A 232 11.46 -3.05 27.38
N THR A 233 12.37 -3.98 27.11
CA THR A 233 13.61 -3.70 26.39
C THR A 233 13.62 -4.33 25.02
N ARG A 234 14.36 -3.70 24.11
CA ARG A 234 14.61 -4.15 22.74
C ARG A 234 16.11 -4.19 22.52
N HIS A 235 16.66 -5.39 22.31
CA HIS A 235 18.10 -5.57 22.14
C HIS A 235 18.43 -6.50 20.98
N ALA A 236 19.36 -6.09 20.12
CA ALA A 236 19.93 -6.93 19.08
C ALA A 236 21.44 -7.07 19.31
N ASN A 237 21.98 -8.25 19.01
CA ASN A 237 23.41 -8.52 19.15
C ASN A 237 24.23 -7.48 18.38
N ARG A 238 25.21 -6.87 19.06
CA ARG A 238 26.11 -5.81 18.55
C ARG A 238 25.48 -4.44 18.30
N PHE A 239 24.25 -4.21 18.76
CA PHE A 239 23.59 -2.91 18.69
C PHE A 239 23.18 -2.45 20.10
N PRO A 240 23.08 -1.12 20.34
CA PRO A 240 22.66 -0.61 21.64
C PRO A 240 21.27 -1.11 22.00
N ALA A 241 21.06 -1.43 23.28
CA ALA A 241 19.74 -1.78 23.79
C ALA A 241 18.87 -0.53 23.92
N PHE A 242 17.57 -0.69 23.70
CA PHE A 242 16.57 0.34 23.92
C PHE A 242 15.66 -0.09 25.08
N VAL A 243 15.33 0.84 25.95
CA VAL A 243 14.32 0.64 27.00
C VAL A 243 13.13 1.52 26.68
N ILE A 244 11.94 0.93 26.66
CA ILE A 244 10.69 1.62 26.34
C ILE A 244 9.80 1.51 27.56
N ALA A 245 9.39 2.65 28.10
CA ALA A 245 8.45 2.74 29.20
C ALA A 245 7.17 3.44 28.70
N ILE A 246 6.02 2.82 28.93
CA ILE A 246 4.70 3.31 28.54
C ILE A 246 3.89 3.44 29.82
N ASN A 247 3.51 4.67 30.17
CA ASN A 247 2.62 4.94 31.28
C ASN A 247 1.23 5.21 30.71
N ASP A 248 0.35 4.21 30.76
CA ASP A 248 -1.02 4.29 30.26
C ASP A 248 -2.02 4.28 31.44
N PRO A 249 -2.54 5.44 31.84
CA PRO A 249 -3.51 5.52 32.92
C PRO A 249 -4.85 4.92 32.45
N GLN A 250 -5.04 3.61 32.65
CA GLN A 250 -6.26 2.90 32.25
C GLN A 250 -7.53 3.32 33.03
N THR A 251 -7.39 4.13 34.10
CA THR A 251 -8.51 4.50 34.97
C THR A 251 -8.55 6.01 35.19
N SER A 252 -9.75 6.60 35.14
CA SER A 252 -10.03 8.00 35.46
C SER A 252 -9.92 8.34 36.95
N ASP A 253 -9.61 7.37 37.81
CA ASP A 253 -9.53 7.57 39.26
C ASP A 253 -8.19 8.22 39.62
N THR A 254 -8.15 9.55 39.45
CA THR A 254 -7.01 10.41 39.75
C THR A 254 -6.59 10.43 41.22
N GLU A 255 -7.34 9.79 42.11
CA GLU A 255 -7.15 9.87 43.56
C GLU A 255 -6.17 8.83 44.13
N LYS A 256 -5.70 7.87 43.33
CA LYS A 256 -4.72 6.83 43.75
C LYS A 256 -3.40 6.81 42.97
N LEU A 257 -3.11 7.82 42.16
CA LEU A 257 -1.93 7.80 41.31
C LEU A 257 -0.71 8.33 42.08
N LEU A 258 0.21 7.42 42.43
CA LEU A 258 1.56 7.75 42.88
C LEU A 258 2.52 7.65 41.68
N GLY A 259 3.54 8.52 41.66
CA GLY A 259 4.61 8.44 40.66
C GLY A 259 5.40 7.15 40.81
N SER A 260 5.97 6.66 39.71
CA SER A 260 6.73 5.41 39.69
C SER A 260 8.23 5.69 39.65
N VAL A 261 9.03 4.87 40.33
CA VAL A 261 10.49 4.93 40.23
C VAL A 261 10.98 3.61 39.63
N ILE A 262 11.67 3.69 38.50
CA ILE A 262 12.27 2.53 37.85
C ILE A 262 13.79 2.55 38.05
N ASP A 263 14.33 1.37 38.36
CA ASP A 263 15.76 1.11 38.37
C ASP A 263 16.07 0.21 37.17
N LEU A 264 16.94 0.71 36.30
CA LEU A 264 17.31 0.07 35.03
C LEU A 264 18.80 -0.30 34.99
N SER A 265 19.50 -0.20 36.11
CA SER A 265 20.95 -0.43 36.18
C SER A 265 21.39 -1.85 35.85
N ASP A 266 20.49 -2.83 36.03
CA ASP A 266 20.71 -4.22 35.62
C ASP A 266 20.90 -4.39 34.10
N ILE A 267 20.47 -3.40 33.31
CA ILE A 267 20.50 -3.45 31.85
C ILE A 267 21.63 -2.58 31.34
N CYS A 268 21.63 -1.31 31.76
CA CYS A 268 22.52 -0.29 31.23
C CYS A 268 22.84 0.71 32.35
N PRO A 269 24.12 0.93 32.70
CA PRO A 269 24.48 1.86 33.76
C PRO A 269 24.18 3.32 33.37
N LYS A 270 24.33 3.66 32.09
CA LYS A 270 24.03 4.98 31.53
C LYS A 270 23.08 4.86 30.36
N MET A 271 22.25 5.88 30.19
CA MET A 271 21.31 5.94 29.07
C MET A 271 21.12 7.36 28.57
N LYS A 272 20.57 7.45 27.36
CA LYS A 272 20.19 8.69 26.70
C LYS A 272 18.72 8.69 26.39
N VAL A 273 18.03 9.79 26.67
CA VAL A 273 16.63 9.97 26.23
C VAL A 273 16.64 10.19 24.71
N ARG A 274 15.97 9.34 23.94
CA ARG A 274 15.89 9.51 22.47
C ARG A 274 14.58 10.03 21.97
N LEU A 275 13.50 9.61 22.62
CA LEU A 275 12.16 10.06 22.25
C LEU A 275 11.32 10.16 23.50
N LEU A 276 10.58 11.27 23.59
CA LEU A 276 9.73 11.56 24.73
C LEU A 276 8.36 12.03 24.23
N LEU A 277 7.31 11.39 24.74
CA LEU A 277 5.93 11.86 24.68
C LEU A 277 5.45 12.02 26.12
N SER A 278 5.66 13.21 26.67
CA SER A 278 5.17 13.57 28.00
C SER A 278 4.87 15.07 28.04
N GLU A 279 3.82 15.43 28.77
CA GLU A 279 3.47 16.82 29.06
C GLU A 279 3.93 17.23 30.46
N THR A 280 4.26 16.27 31.32
CA THR A 280 4.49 16.46 32.76
C THR A 280 5.92 16.18 33.22
N SER A 281 6.72 15.54 32.36
CA SER A 281 8.10 15.19 32.67
C SER A 281 9.07 16.34 32.42
N ASP A 282 10.05 16.48 33.32
CA ASP A 282 11.16 17.42 33.18
C ASP A 282 12.31 16.89 32.29
N LEU A 283 12.23 15.63 31.85
CA LEU A 283 13.25 15.00 31.01
C LEU A 283 13.32 15.66 29.64
N LYS A 284 14.54 15.84 29.12
CA LYS A 284 14.74 16.40 27.77
C LYS A 284 15.23 15.34 26.80
N GLU A 285 14.83 15.48 25.54
CA GLU A 285 15.42 14.67 24.46
C GLU A 285 16.93 14.93 24.36
N ASP A 286 17.67 13.86 24.08
CA ASP A 286 19.13 13.79 24.02
C ASP A 286 19.89 14.05 25.34
N GLU A 287 19.20 14.11 26.47
CA GLU A 287 19.82 14.20 27.80
C GLU A 287 20.40 12.84 28.24
N GLU A 288 21.59 12.87 28.85
CA GLU A 288 22.21 11.69 29.47
C GLU A 288 21.69 11.52 30.90
N LEU A 289 21.25 10.32 31.24
CA LEU A 289 20.66 9.97 32.52
C LEU A 289 21.35 8.78 33.16
N ASP A 290 21.36 8.79 34.50
CA ASP A 290 21.72 7.65 35.32
C ASP A 290 20.52 6.69 35.44
N SER A 291 20.80 5.40 35.34
CA SER A 291 19.82 4.31 35.32
C SER A 291 19.26 3.92 36.69
N HIS A 292 19.93 4.32 37.78
CA HIS A 292 19.62 3.83 39.13
C HIS A 292 18.25 4.27 39.67
N LYS A 293 17.78 5.49 39.31
CA LYS A 293 16.53 6.06 39.83
C LYS A 293 15.90 7.00 38.81
N ILE A 294 15.07 6.45 37.93
CA ILE A 294 14.33 7.26 36.96
C ILE A 294 12.92 7.45 37.49
N TYR A 295 12.54 8.71 37.70
CA TYR A 295 11.20 9.07 38.13
C TYR A 295 10.30 9.20 36.91
N ILE A 296 9.18 8.48 36.92
CA ILE A 296 8.10 8.60 35.94
C ILE A 296 6.92 9.29 36.65
N PRO A 297 6.53 10.49 36.20
CA PRO A 297 5.47 11.26 36.84
C PRO A 297 4.10 10.58 36.71
N VAL A 298 3.17 11.03 37.54
CA VAL A 298 1.76 10.70 37.40
C VAL A 298 1.21 11.37 36.15
N ALA A 299 0.73 10.57 35.21
CA ALA A 299 0.19 11.05 33.96
C ALA A 299 -1.34 10.96 33.93
N LYS A 300 -1.99 12.00 33.37
CA LYS A 300 -3.42 12.01 33.05
C LYS A 300 -3.69 11.52 31.62
N THR A 301 -2.68 11.60 30.77
CA THR A 301 -2.67 11.17 29.38
C THR A 301 -1.61 10.08 29.22
N PRO A 302 -1.68 9.22 28.19
CA PRO A 302 -0.66 8.21 27.95
C PRO A 302 0.69 8.86 27.65
N GLU A 303 1.73 8.45 28.37
CA GLU A 303 3.09 8.94 28.18
C GLU A 303 4.02 7.81 27.72
N ILE A 304 4.96 8.15 26.83
CA ILE A 304 5.91 7.20 26.26
C ILE A 304 7.32 7.76 26.41
N TYR A 305 8.20 6.92 26.95
CA TYR A 305 9.60 7.21 27.16
C TYR A 305 10.44 6.18 26.41
N VAL A 306 11.37 6.64 25.57
CA VAL A 306 12.30 5.78 24.85
C VAL A 306 13.73 6.18 25.19
N PHE A 307 14.42 5.25 25.85
CA PHE A 307 15.81 5.39 26.27
C PHE A 307 16.70 4.51 25.38
N GLU A 308 17.88 5.01 25.04
CA GLU A 308 18.95 4.26 24.39
C GLU A 308 20.11 4.07 25.37
N CYS A 309 20.63 2.86 25.48
CA CYS A 309 21.78 2.58 26.32
C CYS A 309 23.09 3.09 25.71
N ILE A 310 23.95 3.66 26.56
CA ILE A 310 25.30 4.13 26.21
C ILE A 310 26.35 3.31 26.95
#